data_AF-A0A397TR03-F1
#
_entry.id   AF-A0A397TR03-F1
#
_cell.length_a   1.000
_cell.length_b   1.000
_cell.length_c   1.000
_cell.angle_alpha   90.00
_cell.angle_beta   90.00
_cell.angle_gamma   90.00
#
_symmetry.space_group_name_H-M   'P 1'
#
loop_
_entity.id
_entity.type
_entity.pdbx_description
1 polymer ?
#
loop_
_entity_poly.entity_id
_entity_poly.type
_entity_poly.pdbx_seq_one_letter_code
_entity_poly.pdbx_strand_id
1 'polypeptide(L)'
;MIETKIDGNTKDSVDNDVNNEENKFDKDVNGRINEEKNFKKDINEEEKNIEINSEDNSVNELISAAANVNDDPSLPCLTFRFWVLSTFFTVLGAAISVFYYFRSNYLNYSIFFVILLSYTAGKWMEKMLPTRRFRIKNWEFSLNPGPFNYKEHVCIAAAATAVGSTAYATAVISVQELFYNTRVNFLIGFLLLLSTQMIGYGLAGFVRKYLVRPANMIWPQSLVYASMYNTLHGNTSETNDKLRFFYFAFISMFVWQFIPEYMFTWLASAAILCLIAPNNNVAKTLGSVYKGAGLVLLVEII
;
A
#
# COMPACT_ATOMS: atom_id res chain seq x y z
N MET A 1 -85.16 -53.71 -57.10
CA MET A 1 -84.97 -54.00 -55.66
C MET A 1 -83.57 -53.48 -55.32
N ILE A 2 -83.34 -52.88 -54.15
CA ILE A 2 -82.00 -52.58 -53.56
C ILE A 2 -81.60 -51.09 -53.46
N GLU A 3 -81.26 -50.75 -52.21
CA GLU A 3 -80.31 -49.81 -51.57
C GLU A 3 -79.69 -48.61 -52.33
N THR A 4 -79.44 -47.54 -51.55
CA THR A 4 -78.06 -47.05 -51.35
C THR A 4 -77.96 -46.25 -50.04
N LYS A 5 -76.93 -46.58 -49.27
CA LYS A 5 -76.48 -46.00 -48.01
C LYS A 5 -75.40 -44.95 -48.33
N ILE A 6 -75.41 -43.77 -47.70
CA ILE A 6 -74.29 -42.82 -47.74
C ILE A 6 -73.90 -42.48 -46.29
N ASP A 7 -72.64 -42.73 -46.00
CA ASP A 7 -71.97 -42.68 -44.70
C ASP A 7 -71.60 -41.25 -44.25
N GLY A 8 -71.36 -41.13 -42.94
CA GLY A 8 -70.89 -39.91 -42.27
C GLY A 8 -69.44 -39.56 -42.60
N ASN A 9 -69.21 -38.29 -42.96
CA ASN A 9 -67.86 -37.74 -43.15
C ASN A 9 -67.77 -36.24 -42.83
N THR A 10 -68.61 -35.73 -41.92
CA THR A 10 -68.69 -34.26 -41.68
C THR A 10 -68.26 -33.82 -40.29
N LYS A 11 -67.82 -34.74 -39.41
CA LYS A 11 -67.32 -34.40 -38.06
C LYS A 11 -65.79 -34.37 -37.96
N ASP A 12 -65.07 -35.12 -38.79
CA ASP A 12 -63.62 -35.26 -38.67
C ASP A 12 -62.82 -34.12 -39.33
N SER A 13 -63.48 -33.23 -40.09
CA SER A 13 -62.83 -32.09 -40.73
C SER A 13 -62.71 -30.85 -39.84
N VAL A 14 -63.60 -30.67 -38.85
CA VAL A 14 -63.60 -29.46 -38.01
C VAL A 14 -62.61 -29.57 -36.84
N ASP A 15 -62.44 -30.77 -36.26
CA ASP A 15 -61.53 -30.96 -35.12
C ASP A 15 -60.04 -30.96 -35.52
N ASN A 16 -59.72 -31.30 -36.78
CA ASN A 16 -58.33 -31.31 -37.26
C ASN A 16 -57.79 -29.91 -37.58
N ASP A 17 -58.65 -28.97 -37.99
CA ASP A 17 -58.25 -27.60 -38.29
C ASP A 17 -58.02 -26.78 -37.00
N VAL A 18 -58.85 -26.98 -35.97
CA VAL A 18 -58.69 -26.31 -34.66
C VAL A 18 -57.41 -26.77 -33.94
N ASN A 19 -57.11 -28.08 -33.96
CA ASN A 19 -55.89 -28.62 -33.35
C ASN A 19 -54.60 -28.15 -34.06
N ASN A 20 -54.66 -27.87 -35.36
CA ASN A 20 -53.51 -27.33 -36.10
C ASN A 20 -53.28 -25.84 -35.83
N GLU A 21 -54.35 -25.07 -35.62
CA GLU A 21 -54.23 -23.65 -35.25
C GLU A 21 -53.74 -23.45 -33.80
N GLU A 22 -54.20 -24.26 -32.84
CA GLU A 22 -53.69 -24.24 -31.45
C GLU A 22 -52.19 -24.60 -31.39
N ASN A 23 -51.76 -25.65 -32.10
CA ASN A 23 -50.34 -26.04 -32.17
C ASN A 23 -49.45 -24.99 -32.86
N LYS A 24 -50.01 -24.17 -33.74
CA LYS A 24 -49.29 -23.07 -34.39
C LYS A 24 -49.19 -21.86 -33.47
N PHE A 25 -50.26 -21.53 -32.76
CA PHE A 25 -50.28 -20.45 -31.77
C PHE A 25 -49.33 -20.73 -30.60
N ASP A 26 -49.29 -21.96 -30.08
CA ASP A 26 -48.38 -22.35 -29.00
C ASP A 26 -46.89 -22.32 -29.41
N LYS A 27 -46.58 -22.63 -30.67
CA LYS A 27 -45.22 -22.50 -31.20
C LYS A 27 -44.81 -21.04 -31.34
N ASP A 28 -45.71 -20.18 -31.81
CA ASP A 28 -45.45 -18.75 -31.95
C ASP A 28 -45.31 -18.05 -30.60
N VAL A 29 -46.08 -18.46 -29.58
CA VAL A 29 -45.97 -17.96 -28.21
C VAL A 29 -44.67 -18.41 -27.55
N ASN A 30 -44.29 -19.68 -27.69
CA ASN A 30 -43.02 -20.19 -27.16
C ASN A 30 -41.80 -19.55 -27.85
N GLY A 31 -41.89 -19.23 -29.15
CA GLY A 31 -40.87 -18.46 -29.87
C GLY A 31 -40.63 -17.08 -29.26
N ARG A 32 -41.71 -16.32 -29.03
CA ARG A 32 -41.63 -14.98 -28.42
C ARG A 32 -41.13 -15.00 -26.98
N ILE A 33 -41.52 -16.01 -26.19
CA ILE A 33 -41.03 -16.17 -24.80
C ILE A 33 -39.52 -16.46 -24.79
N ASN A 34 -39.01 -17.22 -25.75
CA ASN A 34 -37.57 -17.50 -25.86
C ASN A 34 -36.78 -16.27 -26.34
N GLU A 35 -37.34 -15.48 -27.24
CA GLU A 35 -36.75 -14.19 -27.65
C GLU A 35 -36.70 -13.19 -26.49
N GLU A 36 -37.77 -13.05 -25.71
CA GLU A 36 -37.76 -12.19 -24.51
C GLU A 36 -36.77 -12.68 -23.44
N LYS A 37 -36.62 -14.00 -23.26
CA LYS A 37 -35.64 -14.56 -22.34
C LYS A 37 -34.21 -14.31 -22.78
N ASN A 38 -33.92 -14.42 -24.08
CA ASN A 38 -32.60 -14.11 -24.63
C ASN A 38 -32.32 -12.61 -24.53
N PHE A 39 -33.28 -11.75 -24.88
CA PHE A 39 -33.15 -10.30 -24.76
C PHE A 39 -32.91 -9.84 -23.31
N LYS A 40 -33.62 -10.41 -22.33
CA LYS A 40 -33.38 -10.15 -20.90
C LYS A 40 -32.01 -10.66 -20.43
N LYS A 41 -31.51 -11.74 -21.02
CA LYS A 41 -30.18 -12.27 -20.71
C LYS A 41 -29.08 -11.36 -21.27
N ASP A 42 -29.26 -10.87 -22.49
CA ASP A 42 -28.33 -9.95 -23.15
C ASP A 42 -28.27 -8.61 -22.40
N ILE A 43 -29.41 -8.06 -21.95
CA ILE A 43 -29.44 -6.85 -21.11
C ILE A 43 -28.71 -7.07 -19.78
N ASN A 44 -28.92 -8.20 -19.11
CA ASN A 44 -28.24 -8.49 -17.84
C ASN A 44 -26.73 -8.68 -18.02
N GLU A 45 -26.27 -9.25 -19.15
CA GLU A 45 -24.85 -9.37 -19.46
C GLU A 45 -24.25 -8.00 -19.83
N GLU A 46 -24.97 -7.14 -20.56
CA GLU A 46 -24.56 -5.77 -20.86
C GLU A 46 -24.48 -4.89 -19.60
N GLU A 47 -25.50 -4.90 -18.73
CA GLU A 47 -25.50 -4.15 -17.47
C GLU A 47 -24.33 -4.58 -16.57
N LYS A 48 -24.07 -5.88 -16.48
CA LYS A 48 -22.94 -6.41 -15.71
C LYS A 48 -21.59 -6.02 -16.33
N ASN A 49 -21.48 -6.00 -17.66
CA ASN A 49 -20.27 -5.55 -18.35
C ASN A 49 -20.05 -4.03 -18.24
N ILE A 50 -21.13 -3.25 -18.14
CA ILE A 50 -21.08 -1.80 -17.93
C ILE A 50 -20.68 -1.47 -16.48
N GLU A 51 -21.23 -2.16 -15.48
CA GLU A 51 -20.81 -2.00 -14.08
C GLU A 51 -19.33 -2.35 -13.90
N ILE A 52 -18.87 -3.49 -14.43
CA ILE A 52 -17.46 -3.91 -14.37
C ILE A 52 -16.55 -2.90 -15.07
N ASN A 53 -16.91 -2.43 -16.28
CA ASN A 53 -16.12 -1.41 -16.96
C ASN A 53 -16.14 -0.05 -16.25
N SER A 54 -17.24 0.31 -15.58
CA SER A 54 -17.34 1.60 -14.87
C SER A 54 -16.47 1.62 -13.61
N GLU A 55 -16.44 0.52 -12.85
CA GLU A 55 -15.54 0.36 -11.70
C GLU A 55 -14.08 0.32 -12.16
N ASP A 56 -13.75 -0.48 -13.18
CA ASP A 56 -12.41 -0.55 -13.75
C ASP A 56 -11.95 0.81 -14.32
N ASN A 57 -12.83 1.57 -14.98
CA ASN A 57 -12.50 2.90 -15.50
C ASN A 57 -12.29 3.95 -14.39
N SER A 58 -13.12 3.94 -13.34
CA SER A 58 -12.94 4.85 -12.20
C SER A 58 -11.66 4.56 -11.41
N VAL A 59 -11.34 3.27 -11.25
CA VAL A 59 -10.09 2.77 -10.66
C VAL A 59 -8.88 3.19 -11.50
N ASN A 60 -8.97 3.06 -12.82
CA ASN A 60 -7.93 3.50 -13.74
C ASN A 60 -7.74 5.01 -13.73
N GLU A 61 -8.80 5.80 -13.49
CA GLU A 61 -8.72 7.26 -13.36
C GLU A 61 -7.94 7.68 -12.10
N LEU A 62 -8.20 7.06 -10.95
CA LEU A 62 -7.42 7.27 -9.71
C LEU A 62 -5.94 6.90 -9.88
N ILE A 63 -5.66 5.78 -10.56
CA ILE A 63 -4.29 5.31 -10.81
C ILE A 63 -3.56 6.23 -11.80
N SER A 64 -4.22 6.65 -12.88
CA SER A 64 -3.65 7.57 -13.88
C SER A 64 -3.48 8.99 -13.36
N ALA A 65 -4.29 9.42 -12.39
CA ALA A 65 -4.09 10.69 -11.68
C ALA A 65 -2.91 10.62 -10.70
N ALA A 66 -2.69 9.48 -10.04
CA ALA A 66 -1.66 9.31 -9.02
C ALA A 66 -0.28 8.89 -9.58
N ALA A 67 -0.22 8.22 -10.73
CA ALA A 67 1.00 7.70 -11.34
C ALA A 67 1.10 8.11 -12.82
N ASN A 68 2.29 8.54 -13.25
CA ASN A 68 2.51 8.85 -14.65
C ASN A 68 2.53 7.55 -15.47
N VAL A 69 1.72 7.49 -16.52
CA VAL A 69 1.59 6.32 -17.39
C VAL A 69 2.84 6.12 -18.26
N ASN A 70 3.61 7.19 -18.49
CA ASN A 70 4.81 7.15 -19.32
C ASN A 70 6.06 6.93 -18.45
N ASP A 71 6.69 5.77 -18.58
CA ASP A 71 7.99 5.46 -17.95
C ASP A 71 9.13 5.52 -18.98
N ASP A 72 10.23 6.21 -18.63
CA ASP A 72 11.46 6.23 -19.44
C ASP A 72 12.46 5.17 -18.95
N PRO A 73 12.68 4.07 -19.69
CA PRO A 73 13.56 2.98 -19.28
C PRO A 73 15.05 3.35 -19.30
N SER A 74 15.45 4.49 -19.87
CA SER A 74 16.86 4.90 -19.96
C SER A 74 17.41 5.51 -18.67
N LEU A 75 16.52 5.91 -17.76
CA LEU A 75 16.90 6.58 -16.53
C LEU A 75 17.60 5.65 -15.53
N PRO A 76 18.72 6.07 -14.91
CA PRO A 76 19.45 5.24 -13.95
C PRO A 76 18.70 5.13 -12.62
N CYS A 77 18.78 3.95 -11.98
CA CYS A 77 18.13 3.66 -10.68
C CYS A 77 19.13 3.42 -9.54
N LEU A 78 20.21 2.68 -9.81
CA LEU A 78 21.17 2.21 -8.80
C LEU A 78 22.49 3.01 -8.85
N THR A 79 22.41 4.31 -8.63
CA THR A 79 23.60 5.19 -8.66
C THR A 79 24.30 5.27 -7.32
N PHE A 80 25.45 5.96 -7.29
CA PHE A 80 26.18 6.20 -6.06
C PHE A 80 25.32 6.89 -4.98
N ARG A 81 24.48 7.85 -5.38
CA ARG A 81 23.55 8.53 -4.47
C ARG A 81 22.57 7.56 -3.83
N PHE A 82 21.99 6.66 -4.63
CA PHE A 82 21.11 5.61 -4.14
C PHE A 82 21.80 4.79 -3.05
N TRP A 83 23.01 4.29 -3.29
CA TRP A 83 23.72 3.44 -2.32
C TRP A 83 24.04 4.16 -1.01
N VAL A 84 24.50 5.42 -1.08
CA VAL A 84 24.84 6.21 0.11
C VAL A 84 23.58 6.56 0.91
N LEU A 85 22.55 7.09 0.24
CA LEU A 85 21.31 7.52 0.90
C LEU A 85 20.52 6.32 1.45
N SER A 86 20.36 5.26 0.66
CA SER A 86 19.67 4.05 1.11
C SER A 86 20.35 3.44 2.32
N THR A 87 21.68 3.24 2.29
CA THR A 87 22.42 2.67 3.43
C THR A 87 22.23 3.53 4.68
N PHE A 88 22.33 4.85 4.56
CA PHE A 88 22.15 5.77 5.68
C PHE A 88 20.75 5.65 6.31
N PHE A 89 19.69 5.75 5.50
CA PHE A 89 18.32 5.65 6.00
C PHE A 89 17.96 4.25 6.49
N THR A 90 18.50 3.20 5.86
CA THR A 90 18.30 1.82 6.30
C THR A 90 18.96 1.55 7.65
N VAL A 91 20.20 2.00 7.87
CA VAL A 91 20.89 1.84 9.16
C VAL A 91 20.19 2.63 10.26
N LEU A 92 19.80 3.88 9.95
CA LEU A 92 19.05 4.74 10.89
C LEU A 92 17.70 4.12 11.24
N GLY A 93 16.94 3.64 10.24
CA GLY A 93 15.65 2.98 10.43
C GLY A 93 15.76 1.71 11.26
N ALA A 94 16.78 0.87 11.02
CA ALA A 94 17.04 -0.33 11.80
C ALA A 94 17.32 0.02 13.28
N ALA A 95 18.21 0.98 13.52
CA ALA A 95 18.61 1.38 14.87
C ALA A 95 17.41 1.89 15.67
N ILE A 96 16.59 2.76 15.06
CA ILE A 96 15.37 3.31 15.68
C ILE A 96 14.36 2.19 15.95
N SER A 97 14.09 1.33 14.97
CA SER A 97 13.07 0.28 15.10
C SER A 97 13.42 -0.72 16.20
N VAL A 98 14.68 -1.18 16.25
CA VAL A 98 15.14 -2.11 17.30
C VAL A 98 15.16 -1.42 18.66
N PHE A 99 15.54 -0.15 18.75
CA PHE A 99 15.54 0.60 20.01
C PHE A 99 14.13 0.72 20.60
N TYR A 100 13.14 1.07 19.77
CA TYR A 100 11.75 1.18 20.22
C TYR A 100 11.06 -0.16 20.44
N TYR A 101 11.55 -1.25 19.83
CA TYR A 101 11.00 -2.59 20.01
C TYR A 101 11.02 -3.05 21.48
N PHE A 102 12.06 -2.70 22.23
CA PHE A 102 12.19 -3.06 23.64
C PHE A 102 11.56 -2.04 24.59
N ARG A 103 10.93 -0.99 24.06
CA ARG A 103 10.34 0.11 24.84
C ARG A 103 8.83 0.07 24.76
N SER A 104 8.16 0.41 25.87
CA SER A 104 6.70 0.44 25.94
C SER A 104 6.07 1.51 25.04
N ASN A 105 6.78 2.61 24.80
CA ASN A 105 6.38 3.66 23.88
C ASN A 105 7.02 3.40 22.52
N TYR A 106 6.22 3.00 21.54
CA TYR A 106 6.66 2.66 20.20
C TYR A 106 6.46 3.84 19.25
N LEU A 107 7.55 4.33 18.65
CA LEU A 107 7.52 5.37 17.62
C LEU A 107 7.73 4.74 16.24
N ASN A 108 6.79 4.99 15.33
CA ASN A 108 6.83 4.45 13.97
C ASN A 108 7.88 5.16 13.11
N TYR A 109 8.72 4.38 12.42
CA TYR A 109 9.63 4.91 11.41
C TYR A 109 8.83 5.37 10.18
N SER A 110 8.64 6.69 10.04
CA SER A 110 7.83 7.26 8.97
C SER A 110 8.55 7.24 7.62
N ILE A 111 7.94 6.57 6.63
CA ILE A 111 8.44 6.57 5.25
C ILE A 111 8.33 7.95 4.58
N PHE A 112 7.33 8.75 4.95
CA PHE A 112 7.18 10.11 4.42
C PHE A 112 8.39 11.00 4.76
N PHE A 113 8.91 10.84 5.99
CA PHE A 113 10.11 11.51 6.43
C PHE A 113 11.32 11.13 5.55
N VAL A 114 11.48 9.85 5.26
CA VAL A 114 12.54 9.37 4.37
C VAL A 114 12.40 9.94 2.97
N ILE A 115 11.20 9.93 2.40
CA ILE A 115 10.96 10.44 1.04
C ILE A 115 11.35 11.93 0.96
N LEU A 116 10.92 12.76 1.90
CA LEU A 116 11.22 14.19 1.88
C LEU A 116 12.70 14.48 2.14
N LEU A 117 13.31 13.82 3.13
CA LEU A 117 14.71 14.06 3.46
C LEU A 117 15.66 13.52 2.38
N SER A 118 15.37 12.35 1.81
CA SER A 118 16.15 11.79 0.71
C SER A 118 16.04 12.60 -0.58
N TYR A 119 14.93 13.30 -0.83
CA TYR A 119 14.84 14.23 -1.95
C TYR A 119 15.75 15.43 -1.79
N THR A 120 15.67 16.09 -0.62
CA THR A 120 16.50 17.27 -0.35
C THR A 120 17.98 16.92 -0.33
N ALA A 121 18.35 15.81 0.30
CA ALA A 121 19.70 15.28 0.27
C ALA A 121 20.13 14.83 -1.14
N GLY A 122 19.24 14.22 -1.92
CA GLY A 122 19.48 13.83 -3.32
C GLY A 122 19.74 15.03 -4.23
N LYS A 123 18.95 16.10 -4.11
CA LYS A 123 19.15 17.38 -4.82
C LYS A 123 20.39 18.13 -4.35
N TRP A 124 20.74 18.03 -3.08
CA TRP A 124 22.00 18.58 -2.56
C TRP A 124 23.20 17.81 -3.13
N MET A 125 23.15 16.48 -3.11
CA MET A 125 24.13 15.60 -3.74
C MET A 125 24.21 15.82 -5.25
N GLU A 126 23.11 16.18 -5.91
CA GLU A 126 23.11 16.57 -7.33
C GLU A 126 24.02 17.75 -7.61
N LYS A 127 24.00 18.77 -6.75
CA LYS A 127 24.81 19.99 -6.90
C LYS A 127 26.25 19.81 -6.40
N MET A 128 26.43 19.00 -5.36
CA MET A 128 27.72 18.82 -4.67
C MET A 128 28.63 17.82 -5.39
N LEU A 129 28.08 16.76 -6.01
CA LEU A 129 28.89 15.68 -6.59
C LEU A 129 29.44 16.02 -7.98
N PRO A 130 30.73 15.74 -8.23
CA PRO A 130 31.35 16.02 -9.51
C PRO A 130 30.82 15.09 -10.61
N THR A 131 30.48 15.67 -11.76
CA THR A 131 30.09 14.97 -13.00
C THR A 131 31.27 14.30 -13.72
N ARG A 132 32.43 14.22 -13.06
CA ARG A 132 33.63 13.61 -13.65
C ARG A 132 33.39 12.11 -13.83
N ARG A 133 33.72 11.61 -15.02
CA ARG A 133 33.77 10.18 -15.32
C ARG A 133 35.06 9.62 -14.74
N PHE A 134 34.94 8.75 -13.74
CA PHE A 134 36.07 8.03 -13.16
C PHE A 134 36.24 6.73 -13.93
N ARG A 135 37.44 6.52 -14.46
CA ARG A 135 37.78 5.31 -15.21
C ARG A 135 38.71 4.46 -14.36
N ILE A 136 38.20 3.35 -13.84
CA ILE A 136 39.01 2.33 -13.16
C ILE A 136 39.18 1.17 -14.14
N LYS A 137 40.38 1.02 -14.71
CA LYS A 137 40.71 0.00 -15.73
C LYS A 137 39.72 0.04 -16.92
N ASN A 138 38.75 -0.87 -16.98
CA ASN A 138 37.76 -1.01 -18.06
C ASN A 138 36.37 -0.49 -17.66
N TRP A 139 36.20 0.00 -16.43
CA TRP A 139 34.92 0.51 -15.93
C TRP A 139 34.96 2.03 -15.87
N GLU A 140 34.08 2.68 -16.64
CA GLU A 140 33.79 4.10 -16.52
C GLU A 140 32.53 4.26 -15.67
N PHE A 141 32.64 4.91 -14.51
CA PHE A 141 31.49 5.29 -13.69
C PHE A 141 31.51 6.79 -13.40
N SER A 142 30.34 7.42 -13.45
CA SER A 142 30.17 8.79 -12.99
C SER A 142 29.53 8.75 -11.60
N LEU A 143 30.06 9.52 -10.64
CA LEU A 143 29.41 9.72 -9.35
C LEU A 143 28.11 10.54 -9.48
N ASN A 144 27.99 11.31 -10.58
CA ASN A 144 26.82 12.10 -10.93
C ASN A 144 26.47 11.81 -12.40
N PRO A 145 25.69 10.75 -12.68
CA PRO A 145 25.32 10.40 -14.05
C PRO A 145 24.25 11.34 -14.63
N GLY A 146 23.53 12.09 -13.78
CA GLY A 146 22.48 12.99 -14.21
C GLY A 146 21.73 13.66 -13.05
N PRO A 147 20.68 14.45 -13.37
CA PRO A 147 19.83 15.07 -12.36
C PRO A 147 19.16 14.01 -11.48
N PHE A 148 18.86 14.36 -10.22
CA PHE A 148 18.20 13.45 -9.29
C PHE A 148 16.83 13.07 -9.83
N ASN A 149 16.62 11.77 -9.98
CA ASN A 149 15.49 11.18 -10.68
C ASN A 149 14.51 10.49 -9.73
N TYR A 150 13.23 10.45 -10.12
CA TYR A 150 12.17 9.78 -9.35
C TYR A 150 12.46 8.28 -9.15
N LYS A 151 13.12 7.60 -10.11
CA LYS A 151 13.47 6.17 -9.95
C LYS A 151 14.48 5.91 -8.86
N GLU A 152 15.59 6.68 -8.83
CA GLU A 152 16.57 6.60 -7.76
C GLU A 152 15.92 6.88 -6.41
N HIS A 153 15.01 7.88 -6.39
CA HIS A 153 14.30 8.28 -5.18
C HIS A 153 13.36 7.19 -4.65
N VAL A 154 12.55 6.60 -5.52
CA VAL A 154 11.66 5.47 -5.21
C VAL A 154 12.48 4.27 -4.71
N CYS A 155 13.63 3.98 -5.34
CA CYS A 155 14.51 2.91 -4.89
C CYS A 155 15.07 3.16 -3.48
N ILE A 156 15.50 4.39 -3.15
CA ILE A 156 15.99 4.75 -1.81
C ILE A 156 14.90 4.48 -0.76
N ALA A 157 13.69 4.96 -1.02
CA ALA A 157 12.58 4.77 -0.11
C ALA A 157 12.17 3.29 0.01
N ALA A 158 12.15 2.53 -1.09
CA ALA A 158 11.89 1.10 -1.06
C ALA A 158 12.92 0.37 -0.17
N ALA A 159 14.20 0.69 -0.30
CA ALA A 159 15.26 0.15 0.56
C ALA A 159 15.09 0.54 2.04
N ALA A 160 14.57 1.74 2.33
CA ALA A 160 14.26 2.17 3.69
C ALA A 160 13.02 1.47 4.26
N THR A 161 11.95 1.26 3.47
CA THR A 161 10.75 0.52 3.92
C THR A 161 11.04 -0.92 4.26
N ALA A 162 12.00 -1.54 3.55
CA ALA A 162 12.46 -2.90 3.80
C ALA A 162 12.99 -3.11 5.22
N VAL A 163 13.37 -2.04 5.93
CA VAL A 163 13.97 -2.07 7.27
C VAL A 163 13.17 -1.22 8.28
N GLY A 164 12.01 -0.71 7.88
CA GLY A 164 11.12 0.07 8.75
C GLY A 164 10.44 -0.74 9.85
N SER A 165 10.73 -2.03 9.97
CA SER A 165 10.22 -2.91 11.02
C SER A 165 11.33 -3.77 11.61
N THR A 166 11.18 -4.10 12.89
CA THR A 166 12.11 -4.99 13.59
C THR A 166 12.05 -6.40 13.02
N ALA A 167 13.22 -7.01 12.81
CA ALA A 167 13.31 -8.38 12.30
C ALA A 167 12.59 -9.36 13.24
N TYR A 168 11.76 -10.23 12.67
CA TYR A 168 10.94 -11.17 13.46
C TYR A 168 11.80 -12.09 14.35
N ALA A 169 12.95 -12.53 13.85
CA ALA A 169 13.87 -13.38 14.59
C ALA A 169 14.45 -12.71 15.86
N THR A 170 14.44 -11.37 15.95
CA THR A 170 14.86 -10.66 17.17
C THR A 170 13.99 -11.04 18.37
N ALA A 171 12.69 -11.27 18.17
CA ALA A 171 11.80 -11.73 19.23
C ALA A 171 12.21 -13.12 19.76
N VAL A 172 12.52 -14.04 18.83
CA VAL A 172 12.92 -15.42 19.16
C VAL A 172 14.22 -15.43 19.96
N ILE A 173 15.23 -14.67 19.53
CA ILE A 173 16.52 -14.57 20.22
C ILE A 173 16.31 -13.95 21.61
N SER A 174 15.52 -12.88 21.71
CA SER A 174 15.24 -12.21 22.99
C SER A 174 14.56 -13.14 24.00
N VAL A 175 13.61 -13.97 23.55
CA VAL A 175 12.93 -14.96 24.40
C VAL A 175 13.87 -16.06 24.87
N GLN A 176 14.75 -16.56 23.99
CA GLN A 176 15.74 -17.59 24.35
C GLN A 176 16.72 -17.09 25.41
N GLU A 177 17.17 -15.85 25.30
CA GLU A 177 18.11 -15.26 26.25
C GLU A 177 17.41 -14.91 27.58
N LEU A 178 16.20 -14.34 27.53
CA LEU A 178 15.50 -13.86 28.72
C LEU A 178 14.80 -14.96 29.53
N PHE A 179 14.13 -15.91 28.87
CA PHE A 179 13.32 -16.94 29.54
C PHE A 179 14.03 -18.29 29.68
N TYR A 180 14.89 -18.64 28.73
CA TYR A 180 15.58 -19.94 28.71
C TYR A 180 17.06 -19.86 29.10
N ASN A 181 17.54 -18.65 29.44
CA ASN A 181 18.90 -18.36 29.90
C ASN A 181 19.99 -18.99 29.00
N THR A 182 19.69 -19.13 27.70
CA THR A 182 20.56 -19.76 26.72
C THR A 182 21.14 -18.67 25.84
N ARG A 183 22.45 -18.44 25.96
CA ARG A 183 23.14 -17.44 25.13
C ARG A 183 23.33 -17.97 23.72
N VAL A 184 22.71 -17.29 22.76
CA VAL A 184 22.85 -17.60 21.34
C VAL A 184 24.18 -17.01 20.84
N ASN A 185 24.99 -17.82 20.16
CA ASN A 185 26.21 -17.32 19.54
C ASN A 185 25.86 -16.27 18.48
N PHE A 186 26.67 -15.20 18.38
CA PHE A 186 26.45 -14.11 17.41
C PHE A 186 26.24 -14.63 15.98
N LEU A 187 27.06 -15.57 15.53
CA LEU A 187 26.97 -16.14 14.18
C LEU A 187 25.63 -16.86 13.96
N ILE A 188 25.14 -17.60 14.95
CA ILE A 188 23.86 -18.33 14.87
C ILE A 188 22.71 -17.33 14.82
N GLY A 189 22.73 -16.31 15.68
CA GLY A 189 21.72 -15.25 15.66
C GLY A 189 21.72 -14.47 14.34
N PHE A 190 22.90 -14.13 13.82
CA PHE A 190 23.04 -13.45 12.53
C PHE A 190 22.54 -14.29 11.36
N LEU A 191 22.91 -15.57 11.27
CA LEU A 191 22.41 -16.47 10.22
C LEU A 191 20.90 -16.68 10.33
N LEU A 192 20.37 -16.78 11.54
CA LEU A 192 18.93 -16.88 11.78
C LEU A 192 18.21 -15.65 11.22
N LEU A 193 18.63 -14.44 11.61
CA LEU A 193 18.08 -13.19 11.10
C LEU A 193 18.19 -13.11 9.57
N LEU A 194 19.36 -13.42 9.00
CA LEU A 194 19.58 -13.36 7.56
C LEU A 194 18.64 -14.33 6.82
N SER A 195 18.51 -15.57 7.31
CA SER A 195 17.66 -16.57 6.69
C SER A 195 16.19 -16.17 6.69
N THR A 196 15.66 -15.60 7.78
CA THR A 196 14.26 -15.16 7.85
C THR A 196 13.97 -14.02 6.87
N GLN A 197 14.90 -13.07 6.72
CA GLN A 197 14.75 -11.99 5.75
C GLN A 197 14.82 -12.50 4.30
N MET A 198 15.75 -13.41 3.99
CA MET A 198 15.89 -13.99 2.65
C MET A 198 14.65 -14.79 2.24
N ILE A 199 14.03 -15.54 3.17
CA ILE A 199 12.76 -16.24 2.92
C ILE A 199 11.65 -15.23 2.57
N GLY A 200 11.55 -14.12 3.32
CA GLY A 200 10.57 -13.07 3.06
C GLY A 200 10.70 -12.45 1.67
N TYR A 201 11.91 -12.05 1.27
CA TYR A 201 12.15 -11.50 -0.07
C TYR A 201 11.99 -12.54 -1.18
N GLY A 202 12.34 -13.80 -0.92
CA GLY A 202 12.11 -14.90 -1.85
C GLY A 202 10.63 -15.13 -2.13
N LEU A 203 9.79 -15.14 -1.08
CA LEU A 203 8.34 -15.25 -1.22
C LEU A 203 7.76 -14.04 -1.95
N ALA A 204 8.18 -12.82 -1.61
CA ALA A 204 7.75 -11.59 -2.29
C ALA A 204 8.04 -11.62 -3.80
N GLY A 205 9.20 -12.15 -4.20
CA GLY A 205 9.55 -12.35 -5.61
C GLY A 205 8.62 -13.34 -6.32
N PHE A 206 8.25 -14.44 -5.65
CA PHE A 206 7.34 -15.44 -6.18
C PHE A 206 5.93 -14.88 -6.40
N VAL A 207 5.37 -14.14 -5.42
CA VAL A 207 4.02 -13.58 -5.53
C VAL A 207 3.93 -12.33 -6.40
N ARG A 208 5.06 -11.68 -6.77
CA ARG A 208 5.07 -10.47 -7.62
C ARG A 208 4.28 -10.61 -8.91
N LYS A 209 4.35 -11.78 -9.58
CA LYS A 209 3.60 -12.02 -10.83
C LYS A 209 2.09 -11.96 -10.62
N TYR A 210 1.62 -12.38 -9.45
CA TYR A 210 0.20 -12.48 -9.11
C TYR A 210 -0.34 -11.24 -8.41
N LEU A 211 0.47 -10.55 -7.62
CA LEU A 211 0.01 -9.41 -6.79
C LEU A 211 0.32 -8.03 -7.36
N VAL A 212 1.23 -7.92 -8.33
CA VAL A 212 1.72 -6.61 -8.84
C VAL A 212 1.47 -6.41 -10.32
N ARG A 213 1.52 -7.46 -11.14
CA ARG A 213 1.30 -7.33 -12.60
C ARG A 213 -0.16 -7.16 -13.02
N PRO A 214 -1.17 -7.78 -12.38
CA PRO A 214 -2.54 -7.64 -12.85
C PRO A 214 -3.13 -6.28 -12.43
N ALA A 215 -3.81 -5.61 -13.38
CA ALA A 215 -4.27 -4.23 -13.21
C ALA A 215 -5.40 -4.07 -12.17
N ASN A 216 -6.17 -5.13 -11.93
CA ASN A 216 -7.23 -5.17 -10.93
C ASN A 216 -6.72 -5.23 -9.48
N MET A 217 -5.41 -5.35 -9.26
CA MET A 217 -4.82 -5.42 -7.92
C MET A 217 -4.23 -4.07 -7.48
N ILE A 218 -5.01 -3.30 -6.73
CA ILE A 218 -4.66 -1.95 -6.28
C ILE A 218 -4.03 -1.99 -4.89
N TRP A 219 -3.01 -1.15 -4.68
CA TRP A 219 -2.37 -0.94 -3.38
C TRP A 219 -2.53 0.53 -2.96
N PRO A 220 -3.63 0.91 -2.29
CA PRO A 220 -3.95 2.31 -1.99
C PRO A 220 -2.83 3.06 -1.26
N GLN A 221 -2.16 2.38 -0.32
CA GLN A 221 -1.03 2.95 0.42
C GLN A 221 0.14 3.32 -0.51
N SER A 222 0.39 2.53 -1.55
CA SER A 222 1.44 2.80 -2.54
C SER A 222 1.07 3.95 -3.48
N LEU A 223 -0.22 4.18 -3.75
CA LEU A 223 -0.69 5.32 -4.54
C LEU A 223 -0.39 6.65 -3.85
N VAL A 224 -0.50 6.71 -2.52
CA VAL A 224 -0.14 7.92 -1.75
C VAL A 224 1.35 8.25 -1.94
N TYR A 225 2.22 7.25 -1.91
CA TYR A 225 3.64 7.45 -2.19
C TYR A 225 3.89 7.90 -3.63
N ALA A 226 3.22 7.29 -4.61
CA ALA A 226 3.32 7.65 -6.02
C ALA A 226 2.94 9.12 -6.28
N SER A 227 1.81 9.57 -5.71
CA SER A 227 1.36 10.96 -5.79
C SER A 227 2.38 11.92 -5.18
N MET A 228 3.02 11.54 -4.06
CA MET A 228 4.06 12.35 -3.46
C MET A 228 5.31 12.44 -4.34
N TYR A 229 5.77 11.34 -4.96
CA TYR A 229 6.89 11.39 -5.89
C TYR A 229 6.61 12.28 -7.10
N ASN A 230 5.40 12.18 -7.66
CA ASN A 230 4.95 13.02 -8.76
C ASN A 230 4.92 14.51 -8.37
N THR A 231 4.42 14.83 -7.17
CA THR A 231 4.42 16.20 -6.64
C THR A 231 5.84 16.76 -6.46
N LEU A 232 6.78 15.90 -6.07
CA LEU A 232 8.15 16.29 -5.73
C LEU A 232 9.09 16.38 -6.95
N HIS A 233 8.82 15.58 -7.98
CA HIS A 233 9.56 15.60 -9.26
C HIS A 233 8.82 16.35 -10.38
N GLY A 234 7.64 16.90 -10.10
CA GLY A 234 6.88 17.76 -11.00
C GLY A 234 7.40 19.20 -11.05
N ASN A 235 6.49 20.17 -11.00
CA ASN A 235 6.82 21.59 -11.19
C ASN A 235 7.70 22.15 -10.05
N THR A 236 8.94 22.56 -10.41
CA THR A 236 9.98 22.95 -9.45
C THR A 236 9.62 24.17 -8.59
N SER A 237 8.76 25.09 -9.09
CA SER A 237 8.31 26.25 -8.32
C SER A 237 7.40 25.84 -7.15
N GLU A 238 6.37 25.06 -7.41
CA GLU A 238 5.42 24.59 -6.39
C GLU A 238 6.08 23.62 -5.39
N THR A 239 7.04 22.81 -5.85
CA THR A 239 7.77 21.89 -4.98
C THR A 239 8.55 22.63 -3.89
N ASN A 240 9.17 23.76 -4.21
CA ASN A 240 9.97 24.53 -3.25
C ASN A 240 9.12 25.12 -2.12
N ASP A 241 7.90 25.59 -2.41
CA ASP A 241 7.01 26.15 -1.39
C ASP A 241 6.48 25.04 -0.46
N LYS A 242 6.13 23.88 -1.01
CA LYS A 242 5.73 22.69 -0.23
C LYS A 242 6.87 22.20 0.67
N LEU A 243 8.11 22.21 0.18
CA LEU A 243 9.30 21.84 0.97
C LEU A 243 9.60 22.85 2.08
N ARG A 244 9.43 24.16 1.84
CA ARG A 244 9.57 25.20 2.88
C ARG A 244 8.57 25.02 4.00
N PHE A 245 7.32 24.75 3.66
CA PHE A 245 6.28 24.42 4.64
C PHE A 245 6.65 23.17 5.45
N PHE A 246 7.14 22.11 4.78
CA PHE A 246 7.62 20.91 5.47
C PHE A 246 8.75 21.22 6.47
N TYR A 247 9.76 21.99 6.07
CA TYR A 247 10.85 22.35 6.98
C TYR A 247 10.38 23.15 8.19
N PHE A 248 9.45 24.09 7.99
CA PHE A 248 8.88 24.87 9.09
C PHE A 248 8.08 23.97 10.04
N ALA A 249 7.23 23.08 9.52
CA ALA A 249 6.47 22.12 10.32
C ALA A 249 7.40 21.15 11.06
N PHE A 250 8.45 20.67 10.40
CA PHE A 250 9.44 19.76 10.99
C PHE A 250 10.18 20.41 12.16
N ILE A 251 10.67 21.65 11.99
CA ILE A 251 11.35 22.39 13.06
C ILE A 251 10.37 22.68 14.20
N SER A 252 9.12 23.07 13.87
CA SER A 252 8.09 23.33 14.88
C SER A 252 7.78 22.08 15.71
N MET A 253 7.60 20.93 15.06
CA MET A 253 7.43 19.64 15.74
C MET A 253 8.65 19.23 16.54
N PHE A 254 9.86 19.45 16.03
CA PHE A 254 11.10 19.15 16.74
C PHE A 254 11.24 19.99 18.02
N VAL A 255 11.01 21.30 17.91
CA VAL A 255 11.01 22.22 19.07
C VAL A 255 9.90 21.84 20.05
N TRP A 256 8.71 21.50 19.54
CA TRP A 256 7.59 21.07 20.37
C TRP A 256 7.90 19.80 21.14
N GLN A 257 8.48 18.78 20.51
CA GLN A 257 8.85 17.51 21.17
C GLN A 257 10.04 17.67 22.13
N PHE A 258 10.94 18.62 21.87
CA PHE A 258 12.07 18.90 22.75
C PHE A 258 11.62 19.44 24.14
N ILE A 259 10.53 20.21 24.19
CA ILE A 259 10.03 20.82 25.43
C ILE A 259 9.57 19.77 26.48
N PRO A 260 8.66 18.83 26.19
CA PRO A 260 8.21 17.82 27.15
C PRO A 260 9.29 16.79 27.45
N GLU A 261 10.18 16.46 26.50
CA GLU A 261 11.22 15.44 26.72
C GLU A 261 12.42 15.96 27.53
N TYR A 262 12.82 17.22 27.35
CA TYR A 262 14.02 17.77 27.99
C TYR A 262 13.73 18.80 29.09
N MET A 263 12.79 19.72 28.87
CA MET A 263 12.54 20.83 29.82
C MET A 263 11.52 20.49 30.91
N PHE A 264 10.44 19.78 30.56
CA PHE A 264 9.33 19.49 31.49
C PHE A 264 8.84 18.05 31.38
N THR A 265 9.66 17.09 31.82
CA THR A 265 9.33 15.65 31.84
C THR A 265 8.05 15.31 32.63
N TRP A 266 7.64 16.18 33.56
CA TRP A 266 6.37 16.05 34.27
C TRP A 266 5.14 16.18 33.34
N LEU A 267 5.22 17.02 32.30
CA LEU A 267 4.11 17.25 31.37
C LEU A 267 3.78 15.98 30.55
N ALA A 268 4.80 15.17 30.25
CA ALA A 268 4.66 13.87 29.59
C ALA A 268 4.04 12.77 30.48
N SER A 269 4.02 12.96 31.81
CA SER A 269 3.46 12.00 32.77
C SER A 269 2.16 12.48 33.44
N ALA A 270 1.71 13.70 33.13
CA ALA A 270 0.49 14.28 33.67
C ALA A 270 -0.75 13.70 32.97
N ALA A 271 -1.26 12.58 33.48
CA ALA A 271 -2.57 12.06 33.07
C ALA A 271 -3.69 12.95 33.64
N ILE A 272 -4.35 13.74 32.78
CA ILE A 272 -5.51 14.57 33.14
C ILE A 272 -6.59 13.73 33.84
N LEU A 273 -6.74 12.46 33.44
CA LEU A 273 -7.71 11.53 33.99
C LEU A 273 -7.46 11.22 35.49
N CYS A 274 -6.19 11.23 35.92
CA CYS A 274 -5.82 11.12 37.33
C CYS A 274 -6.01 12.43 38.11
N LEU A 275 -6.00 13.58 37.42
CA LEU A 275 -6.19 14.92 37.99
C LEU A 275 -7.68 15.25 38.21
N ILE A 276 -8.57 14.82 37.30
CA ILE A 276 -10.01 15.12 37.35
C ILE A 276 -10.75 14.22 38.38
N ALA A 277 -10.34 12.96 38.54
CA ALA A 277 -11.00 12.02 39.44
C ALA A 277 -9.98 11.27 40.34
N PRO A 278 -9.34 11.95 41.31
CA PRO A 278 -8.26 11.37 42.12
C PRO A 278 -8.71 10.27 43.08
N ASN A 279 -10.01 10.01 43.24
CA ASN A 279 -10.55 9.07 44.23
C ASN A 279 -11.18 7.80 43.63
N ASN A 280 -11.20 7.64 42.30
CA ASN A 280 -11.75 6.46 41.65
C ASN A 280 -10.63 5.51 41.17
N ASN A 281 -10.64 4.27 41.65
CA ASN A 281 -9.65 3.24 41.29
C ASN A 281 -9.69 2.86 39.81
N VAL A 282 -10.84 3.01 39.15
CA VAL A 282 -11.00 2.77 37.70
C VAL A 282 -10.33 3.89 36.90
N ALA A 283 -10.50 5.15 37.30
CA ALA A 283 -9.86 6.31 36.66
C ALA A 283 -8.33 6.27 36.80
N LYS A 284 -7.82 5.83 37.95
CA LYS A 284 -6.37 5.62 38.16
C LYS A 284 -5.79 4.50 37.30
N THR A 285 -6.52 3.41 37.13
CA THR A 285 -6.06 2.28 36.30
C THR A 285 -6.15 2.59 34.81
N LEU A 286 -7.08 3.45 34.39
CA LEU A 286 -7.19 3.89 33.00
C LEU A 286 -6.17 4.99 32.65
N GLY A 287 -5.90 5.94 33.55
CA GLY A 287 -5.01 7.07 33.30
C GLY A 287 -3.54 6.87 33.68
N SER A 288 -3.19 5.85 34.49
CA SER A 288 -1.79 5.65 34.90
C SER A 288 -0.93 5.09 33.75
N VAL A 289 0.16 5.78 33.43
CA VAL A 289 1.15 5.38 32.39
C VAL A 289 2.00 4.19 32.84
N TYR A 290 2.26 4.06 34.14
CA TYR A 290 3.20 3.05 34.66
C TYR A 290 2.55 1.75 35.13
N LYS A 291 1.23 1.77 35.42
CA LYS A 291 0.48 0.61 35.95
C LYS A 291 -0.88 0.39 35.28
N GLY A 292 -1.20 1.16 34.24
CA GLY A 292 -2.54 1.24 33.66
C GLY A 292 -2.55 1.31 32.14
N ALA A 293 -3.73 1.52 31.55
CA ALA A 293 -3.96 1.51 30.10
C ALA A 293 -3.43 2.75 29.35
N GLY A 294 -2.99 3.79 30.07
CA GLY A 294 -2.41 5.00 29.47
C GLY A 294 -3.37 5.83 28.61
N LEU A 295 -4.69 5.66 28.77
CA LEU A 295 -5.69 6.38 27.99
C LEU A 295 -5.76 7.85 28.46
N VAL A 296 -5.62 8.79 27.51
CA VAL A 296 -5.70 10.26 27.72
C VAL A 296 -4.43 10.85 28.37
N LEU A 297 -3.30 10.69 27.68
CA LEU A 297 -2.08 11.45 27.99
C LEU A 297 -2.21 12.89 27.45
N LEU A 298 -1.76 13.87 28.23
CA LEU A 298 -1.80 15.29 27.84
C LEU A 298 -1.06 15.56 26.51
N VAL A 299 0.01 14.80 26.27
CA VAL A 299 0.83 14.90 25.07
C VAL A 299 0.15 14.28 23.83
N GLU A 300 -0.86 13.43 23.99
CA GLU A 300 -1.64 12.90 22.86
C GLU A 300 -2.84 13.79 22.49
N ILE A 301 -3.22 14.73 23.36
CA ILE A 301 -4.43 15.57 23.20
C ILE A 301 -4.09 16.99 22.72
N ILE A 302 -2.82 17.40 22.76
CA ILE A 302 -2.31 18.69 22.29
C ILE A 302 -1.33 18.47 21.14
#